data_AF-A0A413Z132-F1
#
_entry.id   AF-A0A413Z132-F1
#
_cell.length_a   1.000
_cell.length_b   1.000
_cell.length_c   1.000
_cell.angle_alpha   90.00
_cell.angle_beta   90.00
_cell.angle_gamma   90.00
#
_symmetry.space_group_name_H-M   'P 1'
#
loop_
_entity.id
_entity.type
_entity.pdbx_description
1 polymer ?
#
loop_
_entity_poly.entity_id
_entity_poly.type
_entity_poly.pdbx_seq_one_letter_code
_entity_poly.pdbx_strand_id
1 'polypeptide(L)'
;MKGITVDKLRKRLYQVSEGLELIIALVAVVGVVIAAVNLFPELLVYWQNRTNGEAFLIFLDAVFDVVIGVEFIKMLCKPSSQNIMEVLIFLIARHMIVQKTSALEDLLSVVSIGILFFFRRFMLATKPDKEQHVPELLGAIRHSGNSQEKETKDNEQ
;
A
#
# COMPACT_ATOMS: atom_id res chain seq x y z
N MET A 1 25.32 8.55 24.00
CA MET A 1 25.64 7.33 23.22
C MET A 1 24.43 6.54 22.69
N LYS A 2 23.19 6.73 23.16
CA LYS A 2 22.01 5.96 22.68
C LYS A 2 21.53 6.29 21.25
N GLY A 3 21.79 7.49 20.71
CA GLY A 3 21.33 7.89 19.36
C GLY A 3 21.98 7.10 18.22
N ILE A 4 23.30 6.90 18.28
CA ILE A 4 24.11 6.29 17.19
C ILE A 4 23.68 4.84 16.87
N THR A 5 23.20 4.08 17.87
CA THR A 5 22.76 2.69 17.69
C THR A 5 21.39 2.59 17.01
N VAL A 6 20.47 3.51 17.31
CA VAL A 6 19.11 3.53 16.74
C VAL A 6 19.15 3.90 15.26
N ASP A 7 19.99 4.86 14.88
CA ASP A 7 20.12 5.28 13.47
C ASP A 7 20.71 4.16 12.60
N LYS A 8 21.68 3.40 13.13
CA LYS A 8 22.22 2.20 12.47
C LYS A 8 21.16 1.12 12.30
N LEU A 9 20.33 0.89 13.32
CA LEU A 9 19.25 -0.10 13.26
C LEU A 9 18.16 0.31 12.25
N ARG A 10 17.76 1.58 12.24
CA ARG A 10 16.82 2.13 11.25
C ARG A 10 17.35 1.98 9.83
N LYS A 11 18.64 2.28 9.61
CA LYS A 11 19.27 2.14 8.30
C LYS A 11 19.31 0.69 7.82
N ARG A 12 19.57 -0.27 8.73
CA ARG A 12 19.51 -1.70 8.43
C ARG A 12 18.10 -2.19 8.16
N LEU A 13 17.12 -1.77 8.96
CA LEU A 13 15.70 -2.09 8.77
C LEU A 13 15.20 -1.58 7.42
N TYR A 14 15.58 -0.34 7.05
CA TYR A 14 15.20 0.24 5.77
C TYR A 14 15.78 -0.57 4.59
N GLN A 15 17.07 -0.91 4.66
CA GLN A 15 17.74 -1.69 3.62
C GLN A 15 17.17 -3.11 3.48
N VAL A 16 16.78 -3.75 4.58
CA VAL A 16 16.11 -5.06 4.55
C VAL A 16 14.67 -4.94 4.03
N SER A 17 13.96 -3.88 4.43
CA SER A 17 12.60 -3.59 3.96
C SER A 17 12.54 -3.44 2.44
N GLU A 18 13.50 -2.71 1.87
CA GLU A 18 13.61 -2.53 0.41
C GLU A 18 13.86 -3.86 -0.32
N GLY A 19 14.71 -4.74 0.25
CA GLY A 19 14.92 -6.08 -0.28
C GLY A 19 13.67 -6.96 -0.20
N LEU A 20 12.91 -6.90 0.90
CA LEU A 20 11.65 -7.63 1.06
C LEU A 20 10.59 -7.13 0.08
N GLU A 21 10.50 -5.82 -0.15
CA GLU A 21 9.59 -5.22 -1.11
C GLU A 21 9.83 -5.76 -2.52
N LEU A 22 11.09 -5.85 -2.95
CA LEU A 22 11.46 -6.42 -4.25
C LEU A 22 11.07 -7.90 -4.37
N ILE A 23 11.34 -8.69 -3.33
CA ILE A 23 11.00 -10.13 -3.31
C ILE A 23 9.48 -10.32 -3.40
N ILE A 24 8.71 -9.58 -2.61
CA ILE A 24 7.25 -9.66 -2.60
C ILE A 24 6.69 -9.24 -3.96
N ALA A 25 7.20 -8.15 -4.55
CA ALA A 25 6.79 -7.70 -5.88
C ALA A 25 7.08 -8.78 -6.95
N LEU A 26 8.25 -9.41 -6.92
CA LEU A 26 8.61 -10.47 -7.87
C LEU A 26 7.67 -11.68 -7.74
N VAL A 27 7.43 -12.14 -6.52
CA VAL A 27 6.53 -13.27 -6.25
C VAL A 27 5.11 -12.95 -6.70
N ALA A 28 4.62 -11.73 -6.44
CA ALA A 28 3.29 -11.30 -6.88
C ALA A 28 3.19 -11.33 -8.41
N VAL A 29 4.17 -10.79 -9.13
CA VAL A 29 4.21 -10.81 -10.60
C VAL A 29 4.15 -12.24 -11.14
N VAL A 30 4.96 -13.15 -10.59
CA VAL A 30 4.95 -14.56 -11.00
C VAL A 30 3.59 -15.21 -10.74
N GLY A 31 3.00 -14.97 -9.57
CA GLY A 31 1.66 -15.49 -9.23
C GLY A 31 0.58 -15.03 -10.20
N VAL A 32 0.59 -13.74 -10.57
CA VAL A 32 -0.38 -13.17 -11.53
C VAL A 32 -0.18 -13.74 -12.93
N VAL A 33 1.07 -13.94 -13.36
CA VAL A 33 1.35 -14.58 -14.66
C VAL A 33 0.83 -16.02 -14.69
N ILE A 34 1.03 -16.79 -13.62
CA ILE A 34 0.50 -18.16 -13.51
C ILE A 34 -1.04 -18.14 -13.57
N ALA A 35 -1.69 -17.25 -12.81
CA ALA A 35 -3.14 -17.11 -12.82
C ALA A 35 -3.66 -16.72 -14.22
N ALA A 36 -2.98 -15.81 -14.92
CA ALA A 36 -3.34 -15.40 -16.27
C ALA A 36 -3.19 -16.55 -17.29
N VAL A 37 -2.18 -17.41 -17.15
CA VAL A 37 -2.03 -18.60 -17.99
C VAL A 37 -3.14 -19.63 -17.70
N ASN A 38 -3.53 -19.80 -16.44
CA ASN A 38 -4.64 -20.67 -16.06
C ASN A 38 -6.01 -20.18 -16.56
N LEU A 39 -6.10 -18.94 -17.05
CA LEU A 39 -7.34 -18.41 -17.62
C LEU A 39 -7.71 -19.08 -18.96
N PHE A 40 -6.72 -19.52 -19.73
CA PHE A 40 -6.93 -20.17 -21.03
C PHE A 40 -7.72 -21.49 -20.94
N PRO A 41 -7.36 -22.46 -20.08
CA PRO A 41 -8.16 -23.69 -19.95
C PRO A 41 -9.57 -23.40 -19.42
N GLU A 42 -9.74 -22.49 -18.47
CA GLU A 42 -11.08 -22.11 -17.95
C GLU A 42 -11.97 -21.51 -19.05
N LEU A 43 -11.39 -20.66 -19.91
CA LEU A 43 -12.07 -20.09 -21.06
C LEU A 43 -12.51 -21.18 -22.06
N LEU A 44 -11.66 -22.18 -22.32
CA LEU A 44 -11.98 -23.30 -23.21
C LEU A 44 -13.12 -24.17 -22.65
N VAL A 45 -13.10 -24.45 -21.35
CA VAL A 45 -14.17 -25.19 -20.66
C VAL A 45 -15.49 -24.42 -20.73
N TYR A 46 -15.47 -23.12 -20.45
CA TYR A 46 -16.65 -22.27 -20.59
C TYR A 46 -17.17 -22.23 -22.04
N TRP A 47 -16.27 -22.12 -23.03
CA TRP A 47 -16.64 -22.12 -24.45
C TRP A 47 -17.37 -23.40 -24.85
N GLN A 48 -16.92 -24.56 -24.36
CA GLN A 48 -17.55 -25.84 -24.63
C GLN A 48 -18.90 -26.00 -23.89
N ASN A 49 -19.02 -25.44 -22.68
CA ASN A 49 -20.18 -25.57 -21.80
C ASN A 49 -21.02 -24.28 -21.70
N ARG A 50 -21.08 -23.51 -22.79
CA ARG A 50 -21.62 -22.14 -22.86
C ARG A 50 -23.08 -21.93 -22.40
N THR A 51 -23.88 -22.99 -22.25
CA THR A 51 -25.24 -22.91 -21.68
C THR A 51 -25.30 -23.12 -20.17
N ASN A 52 -24.18 -23.49 -19.53
CA ASN A 52 -24.11 -23.77 -18.10
C ASN A 52 -23.69 -22.52 -17.34
N GLY A 53 -24.62 -21.94 -16.56
CA GLY A 53 -24.35 -20.77 -15.73
C GLY A 53 -23.25 -20.99 -14.68
N GLU A 54 -23.02 -22.23 -14.26
CA GLU A 54 -21.92 -22.58 -13.34
C GLU A 54 -20.54 -22.44 -14.00
N ALA A 55 -20.39 -22.87 -15.26
CA ALA A 55 -19.14 -22.72 -16.00
C ALA A 55 -18.78 -21.24 -16.24
N PHE A 56 -19.80 -20.38 -16.38
CA PHE A 56 -19.61 -18.94 -16.45
C PHE A 56 -19.06 -18.35 -15.14
N LEU A 57 -19.60 -18.78 -13.99
CA LEU A 57 -19.14 -18.30 -12.68
C LEU A 57 -17.71 -18.75 -12.38
N ILE A 58 -17.33 -19.98 -12.74
CA ILE A 58 -15.96 -20.49 -12.60
C ILE A 58 -14.99 -19.67 -13.47
N PHE A 59 -15.35 -19.42 -14.73
CA PHE A 59 -14.55 -18.58 -15.61
C PHE A 59 -14.41 -17.15 -15.07
N LEU A 60 -15.52 -16.54 -14.63
CA LEU A 60 -15.50 -15.20 -14.02
C LEU A 60 -14.63 -15.15 -12.78
N ASP A 61 -14.63 -16.19 -11.97
CA ASP A 61 -13.79 -16.27 -10.78
C ASP A 61 -12.30 -16.18 -11.12
N ALA A 62 -11.87 -16.97 -12.11
CA ALA A 62 -10.51 -16.95 -12.62
C ALA A 62 -10.15 -15.59 -13.24
N VAL A 63 -11.08 -14.94 -13.95
CA VAL A 63 -10.87 -13.57 -14.47
C VAL A 63 -10.67 -12.59 -13.33
N PHE A 64 -11.52 -12.63 -12.31
CA PHE A 64 -11.45 -11.71 -11.18
C PHE A 64 -10.16 -11.91 -10.37
N ASP A 65 -9.68 -13.14 -10.19
CA ASP A 65 -8.40 -13.41 -9.51
C ASP A 65 -7.21 -12.74 -10.23
N VAL A 66 -7.19 -12.78 -11.56
CA VAL A 66 -6.15 -12.10 -12.36
C VAL A 66 -6.23 -10.59 -12.18
N VAL A 67 -7.42 -10.01 -12.23
CA VAL A 67 -7.59 -8.55 -12.08
C VAL A 67 -7.21 -8.08 -10.68
N ILE A 68 -7.63 -8.79 -9.61
CA ILE A 68 -7.20 -8.51 -8.23
C ILE A 68 -5.68 -8.55 -8.15
N GLY A 69 -5.06 -9.57 -8.74
CA GLY A 69 -3.62 -9.72 -8.76
C GLY A 69 -2.89 -8.56 -9.44
N VAL A 70 -3.38 -8.11 -10.59
CA VAL A 70 -2.81 -6.96 -11.31
C VAL A 70 -2.93 -5.66 -10.49
N GLU A 71 -4.10 -5.42 -9.89
CA GLU A 71 -4.28 -4.26 -9.00
C GLU A 71 -3.39 -4.34 -7.76
N PHE A 72 -3.23 -5.54 -7.19
CA PHE A 72 -2.34 -5.77 -6.06
C PHE A 72 -0.87 -5.45 -6.41
N ILE A 73 -0.39 -5.83 -7.59
CA ILE A 73 0.96 -5.44 -8.06
C ILE A 73 1.08 -3.91 -8.15
N LYS A 74 0.08 -3.23 -8.74
CA LYS A 74 0.06 -1.75 -8.80
C LYS A 74 0.08 -1.13 -7.40
N MET A 75 -0.61 -1.74 -6.44
CA MET A 75 -0.61 -1.32 -5.04
C MET A 75 0.76 -1.54 -4.36
N LEU A 76 1.46 -2.64 -4.66
CA LEU A 76 2.80 -2.91 -4.11
C LEU A 76 3.84 -1.94 -4.66
N CYS A 77 3.84 -1.69 -5.97
CA CYS A 77 4.85 -0.82 -6.60
C CYS A 77 4.66 0.67 -6.28
N LYS A 78 3.42 1.12 -6.09
CA LYS A 78 3.12 2.50 -5.71
C LYS A 78 1.84 2.55 -4.88
N PRO A 79 1.93 2.34 -3.55
CA PRO A 79 0.77 2.35 -2.69
C PRO A 79 0.16 3.75 -2.64
N SER A 80 -0.98 3.92 -3.30
CA SER A 80 -1.81 5.13 -3.24
C SER A 80 -3.09 4.82 -2.45
N SER A 81 -3.60 5.78 -1.70
CA SER A 81 -4.89 5.63 -0.99
C SER A 81 -6.04 5.33 -1.96
N GLN A 82 -5.95 5.81 -3.20
CA GLN A 82 -6.91 5.54 -4.26
C GLN A 82 -6.82 4.09 -4.77
N ASN A 83 -5.60 3.56 -4.97
CA ASN A 83 -5.37 2.19 -5.43
C ASN A 83 -5.89 1.15 -4.42
N ILE A 84 -5.79 1.46 -3.12
CA ILE A 84 -6.29 0.59 -2.05
C ILE A 84 -7.82 0.49 -2.09
N MET A 85 -8.52 1.61 -2.33
CA MET A 85 -9.99 1.63 -2.43
C MET A 85 -10.48 0.79 -3.61
N GLU A 86 -9.83 0.93 -4.77
CA GLU A 86 -10.19 0.25 -6.01
C GLU A 86 -10.07 -1.28 -5.87
N VAL A 87 -8.96 -1.76 -5.30
CA VAL A 87 -8.75 -3.19 -4.97
C VAL A 87 -9.82 -3.70 -4.01
N LEU A 88 -10.18 -2.94 -2.98
CA LEU A 88 -11.17 -3.34 -1.98
C LEU A 88 -12.58 -3.46 -2.57
N ILE A 89 -12.99 -2.52 -3.41
CA ILE A 89 -14.29 -2.57 -4.10
C ILE A 89 -14.36 -3.80 -5.02
N PHE A 90 -13.27 -4.06 -5.75
CA PHE A 90 -13.20 -5.21 -6.66
C PHE A 90 -13.24 -6.56 -5.92
N LEU A 91 -12.55 -6.66 -4.77
CA LEU A 91 -12.56 -7.83 -3.90
C LEU A 91 -13.97 -8.17 -3.40
N ILE A 92 -14.70 -7.15 -2.94
CA ILE A 92 -16.08 -7.30 -2.47
C ILE A 92 -16.98 -7.73 -3.64
N ALA A 93 -16.86 -7.07 -4.80
CA ALA A 93 -17.66 -7.39 -5.97
C ALA A 93 -17.47 -8.85 -6.43
N ARG A 94 -16.22 -9.35 -6.49
CA ARG A 94 -15.93 -10.76 -6.81
C ARG A 94 -16.60 -11.69 -5.79
N HIS A 95 -16.43 -11.41 -4.50
CA HIS A 95 -17.01 -12.22 -3.43
C HIS A 95 -18.53 -12.37 -3.57
N MET A 96 -19.22 -11.26 -3.85
CA MET A 96 -20.68 -11.23 -4.02
C MET A 96 -21.19 -11.92 -5.31
N ILE A 97 -20.39 -11.92 -6.39
CA ILE A 97 -20.82 -12.48 -7.69
C ILE A 97 -20.53 -13.98 -7.77
N VAL A 98 -19.38 -14.42 -7.27
CA VAL A 98 -18.90 -15.80 -7.44
C VAL A 98 -19.35 -16.71 -6.31
N GLN A 99 -19.30 -16.25 -5.06
CA GLN A 99 -19.73 -17.09 -3.95
C GLN A 99 -21.26 -17.04 -3.83
N LYS A 100 -21.87 -18.22 -3.68
CA LYS A 100 -23.28 -18.32 -3.26
C LYS A 100 -23.37 -18.16 -1.75
N THR A 101 -22.89 -17.03 -1.24
CA THR A 101 -23.06 -16.62 0.15
C THR A 101 -24.49 -16.14 0.37
N SER A 102 -24.98 -16.30 1.59
CA SER A 102 -26.29 -15.74 1.93
C SER A 102 -26.19 -14.22 1.88
N ALA A 103 -27.25 -13.53 1.41
CA ALA A 103 -27.25 -12.07 1.29
C ALA A 103 -26.89 -11.34 2.61
N LEU A 104 -27.10 -11.99 3.76
CA LEU A 104 -26.69 -11.49 5.07
C LEU A 104 -25.17 -11.55 5.31
N GLU A 105 -24.49 -12.57 4.82
CA GLU A 105 -23.03 -12.73 4.97
C GLU A 105 -22.29 -11.67 4.14
N ASP A 106 -22.74 -11.44 2.91
CA ASP A 106 -22.21 -10.37 2.06
C ASP A 106 -22.45 -8.99 2.69
N LEU A 107 -23.64 -8.76 3.24
CA LEU A 107 -23.95 -7.51 3.95
C LEU A 107 -23.03 -7.30 5.15
N LEU A 108 -22.79 -8.34 5.97
CA LEU A 108 -21.90 -8.25 7.13
C LEU A 108 -20.44 -7.99 6.72
N SER A 109 -19.98 -8.59 5.61
CA SER A 109 -18.65 -8.34 5.05
C SER A 109 -18.49 -6.89 4.59
N VAL A 110 -19.44 -6.38 3.81
CA VAL A 110 -19.46 -4.99 3.32
C VAL A 110 -19.51 -4.01 4.49
N VAL A 111 -20.39 -4.23 5.47
CA VAL A 111 -20.53 -3.38 6.66
C VAL A 111 -19.24 -3.39 7.48
N SER A 112 -18.60 -4.55 7.65
CA SER A 112 -17.33 -4.66 8.39
C SER A 112 -16.21 -3.85 7.72
N ILE A 113 -16.08 -3.93 6.40
CA ILE A 113 -15.10 -3.13 5.64
C ILE A 113 -15.45 -1.63 5.74
N GLY A 114 -16.74 -1.28 5.69
CA GLY A 114 -17.22 0.09 5.88
C GLY A 114 -16.84 0.67 7.25
N ILE A 115 -16.99 -0.13 8.33
CA ILE A 115 -16.62 0.26 9.69
C ILE A 115 -15.10 0.46 9.80
N LEU A 116 -14.29 -0.43 9.22
CA LEU A 116 -12.82 -0.25 9.18
C LEU A 116 -12.41 1.04 8.47
N PHE A 117 -13.06 1.36 7.35
CA PHE A 117 -12.82 2.62 6.65
C PHE A 117 -13.25 3.84 7.45
N PHE A 118 -14.38 3.75 8.15
CA PHE A 118 -14.86 4.79 9.03
C PHE A 118 -13.86 5.07 10.16
N PHE A 119 -13.38 4.02 10.85
CA PHE A 119 -12.34 4.16 11.87
C PHE A 119 -11.04 4.73 11.32
N ARG A 120 -10.61 4.27 10.14
CA ARG A 120 -9.42 4.80 9.47
C ARG A 120 -9.56 6.29 9.18
N ARG A 121 -10.71 6.72 8.65
CA ARG A 121 -11.01 8.14 8.38
C ARG A 121 -11.06 8.96 9.66
N PHE A 122 -11.67 8.42 10.72
CA PHE A 122 -11.76 9.08 12.03
C PHE A 122 -10.38 9.24 12.69
N MET A 123 -9.52 8.22 12.63
CA MET A 123 -8.15 8.26 13.15
C MET A 123 -7.26 9.25 12.36
N LEU A 124 -7.45 9.34 11.05
CA LEU A 124 -6.75 10.32 10.22
C LEU A 124 -7.24 11.75 10.46
N ALA A 125 -8.54 11.94 10.70
CA ALA A 125 -9.13 13.25 11.04
C ALA A 125 -8.73 13.76 12.44
N THR A 126 -8.26 12.87 13.32
CA THR A 126 -7.82 13.20 14.70
C THR A 126 -6.31 13.38 14.85
N LYS A 127 -5.53 13.29 13.76
CA LYS A 127 -4.19 13.87 13.70
C LYS A 127 -4.29 15.31 13.19
N PRO A 128 -4.34 16.34 14.05
CA PRO A 128 -3.84 17.63 13.63
C PRO A 128 -2.38 17.41 13.25
N ASP A 129 -2.00 17.91 12.08
CA ASP A 129 -0.60 18.09 11.72
C ASP A 129 0.04 18.88 12.86
N LYS A 130 0.73 18.17 13.76
CA LYS A 130 1.63 18.83 14.69
C LYS A 130 2.83 19.17 13.85
N GLU A 131 2.77 20.35 13.26
CA GLU A 131 3.91 21.09 12.80
C GLU A 131 5.05 20.87 13.78
N GLN A 132 6.07 20.13 13.35
CA GLN A 132 7.33 20.12 14.08
C GLN A 132 8.09 21.38 13.63
N HIS A 133 7.56 22.51 14.09
CA HIS A 133 8.18 23.81 14.10
C HIS A 133 9.50 23.64 14.86
N VAL A 134 10.62 23.58 14.13
CA VAL A 134 11.93 23.66 14.75
C VAL A 134 12.03 25.09 15.28
N PRO A 135 12.21 25.30 16.60
CA PRO A 135 12.16 26.64 17.19
C PRO A 135 13.24 27.54 16.60
N GLU A 136 12.89 28.78 16.26
CA GLU A 136 13.77 29.85 15.75
C GLU A 136 15.05 30.07 16.59
N LEU A 137 15.11 29.51 17.80
CA LEU A 137 16.29 29.41 18.65
C LEU A 137 17.51 28.81 17.95
N LEU A 138 17.35 27.84 17.03
CA LEU A 138 18.49 27.30 16.28
C LEU A 138 18.98 28.27 15.18
N GLY A 139 18.11 29.12 14.65
CA GLY A 139 18.45 30.13 13.65
C GLY A 139 19.24 31.31 14.25
N ALA A 140 18.85 31.75 15.46
CA ALA A 140 19.52 32.85 16.16
C ALA A 140 20.95 32.49 16.61
N ILE A 141 21.20 31.23 17.02
CA ILE A 141 22.53 30.79 17.47
C ILE A 141 23.51 30.72 16.29
N ARG A 142 23.05 30.40 15.08
CA ARG A 142 23.89 30.32 13.89
C ARG A 142 24.38 31.69 13.40
N HIS A 143 23.62 32.75 13.69
CA HIS A 143 24.00 34.12 13.32
C HIS A 143 24.97 34.78 14.32
N SER A 144 25.02 34.29 15.57
CA SER A 144 25.95 34.79 16.60
C SER A 144 27.35 34.17 16.49
N GLY A 145 27.47 32.98 15.90
CA GLY A 145 28.76 32.28 15.73
C GLY A 145 29.65 32.78 14.58
N ASN A 146 29.18 33.70 13.72
CA ASN A 146 29.95 34.20 12.57
C ASN A 146 30.46 35.64 12.71
N SER A 147 30.18 36.30 13.85
CA SER A 147 30.64 37.68 14.10
C SER A 147 31.93 37.77 14.93
N GLN A 148 32.39 36.68 15.56
CA GLN A 148 33.65 36.68 16.32
C GLN A 148 34.91 36.31 15.54
N GLU A 149 34.83 35.99 14.25
CA GLU A 149 36.02 35.72 13.41
C GLU A 149 36.36 36.86 12.43
N LYS A 150 35.83 38.07 12.63
CA LYS A 150 36.19 39.25 11.81
C LYS A 150 36.72 40.48 12.54
N GLU A 151 36.83 40.49 13.87
CA GLU A 151 37.40 41.63 14.60
C GLU A 151 38.85 41.42 15.11
N THR A 152 39.54 40.34 14.73
CA THR A 152 40.94 40.10 15.18
C THR A 152 41.97 40.14 14.04
N LYS A 153 41.63 40.69 12.87
CA LYS A 153 42.63 40.86 11.78
C LYS A 153 42.87 42.28 11.26
N ASP A 154 42.15 43.29 11.75
CA ASP A 154 42.36 44.68 11.30
C ASP A 154 43.02 45.58 12.37
N ASN A 155 43.66 45.00 13.40
CA ASN A 155 44.46 45.76 14.38
C ASN A 155 45.91 45.28 14.55
N GLU A 156 46.39 44.44 13.62
CA GLU A 156 47.83 44.18 13.45
C GLU A 156 48.17 44.15 11.94
N GLN A 157 48.07 45.32 11.29
CA GLN A 157 49.06 45.87 10.35
C GLN A 157 48.60 47.20 9.75
#